data_AF-A0A966GXN8-F1
#
_entry.id   AF-A0A966GXN8-F1
#
_cell.length_a   1.000
_cell.length_b   1.000
_cell.length_c   1.000
_cell.angle_alpha   90.00
_cell.angle_beta   90.00
_cell.angle_gamma   90.00
#
_symmetry.space_group_name_H-M   'P 1'
#
loop_
_entity.id
_entity.type
_entity.pdbx_description
1 polymer ?
#
loop_
_entity_poly.entity_id
_entity_poly.type
_entity_poly.pdbx_seq_one_letter_code
_entity_poly.pdbx_strand_id
1 'polypeptide(L)'
;MKQRIGFFLSIALLTAYVAGAQAPSGYTAGYIIGPDQVKIEGFVKEKFKSKAGIEFQTVAGKKSTYAASDLQEVGIAADRYITYKDDFFKQLLSGTRITVFQKVSDASGKVIYNGSQAVGVSAGTDGALADYFFRKSGGAGLTWVSKKNLSQTLAVFFADCSTLAEQVKKDTPAYGTVPELAAQYNQCP
;
A
#
# COMPACT_ATOMS: atom_id res chain seq x y z
N MET A 1 2.85 -42.00 39.38
CA MET A 1 2.97 -41.30 38.08
C MET A 1 3.50 -39.90 38.34
N LYS A 2 4.66 -39.53 37.79
CA LYS A 2 5.34 -38.25 38.05
C LYS A 2 4.84 -37.19 37.06
N GLN A 3 4.10 -36.20 37.55
CA GLN A 3 3.67 -35.02 36.79
C GLN A 3 4.89 -34.18 36.40
N ARG A 4 5.09 -33.98 35.10
CA ARG A 4 6.11 -33.07 34.55
C ARG A 4 5.47 -31.68 34.41
N ILE A 5 5.97 -30.73 35.18
CA ILE A 5 5.63 -29.31 35.09
C ILE A 5 6.31 -28.77 33.83
N GLY A 6 5.53 -28.48 32.79
CA GLY A 6 5.99 -27.83 31.58
C GLY A 6 6.11 -26.33 31.82
N PHE A 7 7.33 -25.80 31.79
CA PHE A 7 7.65 -24.39 31.90
C PHE A 7 7.28 -23.70 30.57
N PHE A 8 6.17 -22.96 30.53
CA PHE A 8 5.83 -22.10 29.39
C PHE A 8 6.71 -20.84 29.43
N LEU A 9 7.69 -20.78 28.53
CA LEU A 9 8.53 -19.61 28.32
C LEU A 9 7.73 -18.60 27.47
N SER A 10 7.05 -17.66 28.13
CA SER A 10 6.40 -16.52 27.47
C SER A 10 7.48 -15.58 26.92
N ILE A 11 7.76 -15.68 25.62
CA ILE A 11 8.58 -14.71 24.90
C ILE A 11 7.78 -13.41 24.80
N ALA A 12 8.11 -12.43 25.64
CA ALA A 12 7.63 -11.08 25.49
C ALA A 12 8.19 -10.48 24.18
N LEU A 13 7.32 -10.17 23.22
CA LEU A 13 7.68 -9.38 22.04
C LEU A 13 8.11 -7.98 22.51
N LEU A 14 9.42 -7.75 22.51
CA LEU A 14 10.01 -6.41 22.57
C LEU A 14 9.63 -5.64 21.30
N THR A 15 8.52 -4.91 21.36
CA THR A 15 8.31 -3.78 20.46
C THR A 15 9.26 -2.69 20.91
N ALA A 16 10.40 -2.55 20.21
CA ALA A 16 11.29 -1.42 20.40
C ALA A 16 10.53 -0.15 19.98
N TYR A 17 9.88 0.50 20.94
CA TYR A 17 9.43 1.87 20.79
C TYR A 17 10.68 2.73 20.57
N VAL A 18 10.81 3.31 19.38
CA VAL A 18 11.84 4.30 19.08
C VAL A 18 11.44 5.60 19.78
N ALA A 19 11.67 5.66 21.10
CA ALA A 19 11.41 6.84 21.90
C ALA A 19 12.54 7.86 21.70
N GLY A 20 12.21 9.04 21.15
CA GLY A 20 12.95 10.27 21.47
C GLY A 20 13.67 11.00 20.33
N ALA A 21 13.75 10.48 19.11
CA ALA A 21 14.27 11.26 17.99
C ALA A 21 13.16 12.17 17.42
N GLN A 22 13.29 13.48 17.61
CA GLN A 22 12.36 14.46 17.01
C GLN A 22 12.48 14.41 15.48
N ALA A 23 11.33 14.36 14.80
CA ALA A 23 11.31 14.31 13.35
C ALA A 23 11.98 15.57 12.75
N PRO A 24 12.91 15.42 11.79
CA PRO A 24 13.48 16.55 11.07
C PRO A 24 12.39 17.35 10.35
N SER A 25 12.63 18.65 10.12
CA SER A 25 11.65 19.52 9.47
C SER A 25 11.21 18.97 8.10
N GLY A 26 9.90 18.83 7.92
CA GLY A 26 9.28 18.29 6.72
C GLY A 26 9.36 16.77 6.56
N TYR A 27 9.79 16.04 7.61
CA TYR A 27 9.69 14.58 7.68
C TYR A 27 8.66 14.15 8.71
N THR A 28 8.16 12.94 8.55
CA THR A 28 7.21 12.28 9.45
C THR A 28 7.79 10.94 9.89
N ALA A 29 7.58 10.54 11.14
CA ALA A 29 8.01 9.22 11.61
C ALA A 29 7.38 8.11 10.74
N GLY A 30 8.15 7.08 10.45
CA GLY A 30 7.74 6.04 9.53
C GLY A 30 8.80 4.97 9.34
N TYR A 31 8.60 4.15 8.31
CA TYR A 31 9.51 3.06 7.98
C TYR A 31 9.54 2.79 6.48
N ILE A 32 10.54 2.04 6.07
CA ILE A 32 10.61 1.44 4.75
C ILE A 32 10.81 -0.07 4.87
N ILE A 33 10.32 -0.83 3.88
CA ILE A 33 10.64 -2.24 3.67
C ILE A 33 11.18 -2.37 2.25
N GLY A 34 12.42 -2.83 2.14
CA GLY A 34 13.09 -3.08 0.86
C GLY A 34 12.75 -4.46 0.27
N PRO A 35 13.36 -4.81 -0.87
CA PRO A 35 13.19 -6.13 -1.50
C PRO A 35 13.66 -7.30 -0.63
N ASP A 36 14.54 -7.03 0.32
CA ASP A 36 15.08 -7.96 1.31
C ASP A 36 14.12 -8.25 2.49
N GLN A 37 12.91 -7.67 2.48
CA GLN A 37 11.90 -7.79 3.54
C GLN A 37 12.34 -7.21 4.90
N VAL A 38 13.43 -6.44 4.94
CA VAL A 38 13.91 -5.85 6.18
C VAL A 38 13.19 -4.52 6.43
N LYS A 39 12.52 -4.43 7.59
CA LYS A 39 11.91 -3.17 8.05
C LYS A 39 12.97 -2.27 8.68
N ILE A 40 13.06 -1.03 8.20
CA ILE A 40 13.96 0.00 8.73
C ILE A 40 13.14 1.19 9.21
N GLU A 41 13.20 1.47 10.50
CA GLU A 41 12.54 2.63 11.13
C GLU A 41 13.32 3.93 10.89
N GLY A 42 12.59 5.04 10.76
CA GLY A 42 13.19 6.36 10.56
C GLY A 42 12.15 7.45 10.30
N PHE A 43 12.50 8.37 9.41
CA PHE A 43 11.66 9.51 9.06
C PHE A 43 11.51 9.59 7.53
N VAL A 44 10.29 9.78 7.06
CA VAL A 44 9.93 9.82 5.65
C VAL A 44 9.48 11.23 5.29
N LYS A 45 9.97 11.75 4.17
CA LYS A 45 9.43 12.93 3.49
C LYS A 45 8.85 12.50 2.15
N GLU A 46 7.53 12.59 2.04
CA GLU A 46 6.77 12.18 0.87
C GLU A 46 7.05 13.08 -0.34
N LYS A 47 7.22 12.47 -1.51
CA LYS A 47 7.37 13.15 -2.82
C LYS A 47 6.65 12.39 -3.94
N PHE A 48 5.57 11.69 -3.66
CA PHE A 48 4.82 10.87 -4.62
C PHE A 48 4.35 11.69 -5.82
N LYS A 49 3.74 12.86 -5.60
CA LYS A 49 3.21 13.70 -6.69
C LYS A 49 4.29 14.40 -7.52
N SER A 50 5.40 14.81 -6.89
CA SER A 50 6.44 15.61 -7.55
C SER A 50 7.55 14.77 -8.18
N LYS A 51 7.89 13.63 -7.56
CA LYS A 51 9.04 12.79 -7.95
C LYS A 51 8.72 11.30 -8.05
N ALA A 52 7.50 10.86 -7.75
CA ALA A 52 7.16 9.43 -7.63
C ALA A 52 8.13 8.67 -6.73
N GLY A 53 8.46 9.26 -5.58
CA GLY A 53 9.47 8.73 -4.67
C GLY A 53 9.31 9.29 -3.26
N ILE A 54 10.27 8.95 -2.41
CA ILE A 54 10.39 9.48 -1.05
C ILE A 54 11.84 9.88 -0.77
N GLU A 55 12.02 10.79 0.19
CA GLU A 55 13.27 10.86 0.94
C GLU A 55 13.08 10.13 2.28
N PHE A 56 14.07 9.33 2.66
CA PHE A 56 14.10 8.64 3.94
C PHE A 56 15.34 9.05 4.72
N GLN A 57 15.18 9.33 6.00
CA GLN A 57 16.25 9.59 6.94
C GLN A 57 16.21 8.53 8.04
N THR A 58 17.27 7.74 8.15
CA THR A 58 17.45 6.80 9.27
C THR A 58 17.49 7.55 10.61
N VAL A 59 17.24 6.84 11.71
CA VAL A 59 17.40 7.40 13.08
C VAL A 59 18.81 7.94 13.34
N ALA A 60 19.83 7.40 12.66
CA ALA A 60 21.22 7.87 12.73
C ALA A 60 21.50 9.12 11.86
N GLY A 61 20.50 9.66 11.17
CA GLY A 61 20.61 10.88 10.38
C GLY A 61 21.03 10.70 8.92
N LYS A 62 21.39 9.48 8.48
CA LYS A 62 21.70 9.19 7.08
C LYS A 62 20.45 9.35 6.21
N LYS A 63 20.55 10.15 5.15
CA LYS A 63 19.49 10.40 4.16
C LYS A 63 19.71 9.58 2.90
N SER A 64 18.61 9.07 2.34
CA SER A 64 18.53 8.37 1.07
C SER A 64 17.28 8.81 0.32
N THR A 65 17.31 8.75 -1.02
CA THR A 65 16.11 8.89 -1.86
C THR A 65 15.76 7.53 -2.42
N TYR A 66 14.47 7.21 -2.47
CA TYR A 66 13.96 5.96 -3.02
C TYR A 66 12.85 6.23 -4.03
N ALA A 67 12.91 5.54 -5.17
CA ALA A 67 11.80 5.35 -6.08
C ALA A 67 10.94 4.15 -5.62
N ALA A 68 9.76 3.96 -6.21
CA ALA A 68 8.92 2.82 -5.85
C ALA A 68 9.52 1.47 -6.25
N SER A 69 10.39 1.44 -7.26
CA SER A 69 11.15 0.24 -7.65
C SER A 69 12.10 -0.25 -6.56
N ASP A 70 12.53 0.63 -5.66
CA ASP A 70 13.53 0.32 -4.63
C ASP A 70 12.91 -0.26 -3.37
N LEU A 71 11.59 -0.21 -3.24
CA LEU A 71 10.86 -0.50 -2.01
C LEU A 71 9.72 -1.46 -2.30
N GLN A 72 9.28 -2.19 -1.27
CA GLN A 72 8.02 -2.92 -1.28
C GLN A 72 6.94 -2.18 -0.51
N GLU A 73 7.32 -1.52 0.57
CA GLU A 73 6.41 -0.85 1.48
C GLU A 73 7.04 0.38 2.12
N VAL A 74 6.20 1.38 2.39
CA VAL A 74 6.53 2.56 3.19
C VAL A 74 5.42 2.79 4.20
N GLY A 75 5.79 3.01 5.46
CA GLY A 75 4.89 3.55 6.47
C GLY A 75 5.17 5.03 6.69
N ILE A 76 4.13 5.86 6.73
CA ILE A 76 4.24 7.29 7.05
C ILE A 76 3.14 7.61 8.06
N ALA A 77 3.53 7.95 9.30
CA ALA A 77 2.61 8.01 10.43
C ALA A 77 1.76 6.73 10.56
N ALA A 78 0.43 6.85 10.49
CA ALA A 78 -0.51 5.73 10.55
C ALA A 78 -0.82 5.11 9.18
N ASP A 79 -0.36 5.73 8.09
CA ASP A 79 -0.67 5.28 6.74
C ASP A 79 0.35 4.26 6.24
N ARG A 80 -0.15 3.22 5.58
CA ARG A 80 0.65 2.21 4.88
C ARG A 80 0.57 2.43 3.37
N TYR A 81 1.72 2.37 2.71
CA TYR A 81 1.85 2.49 1.26
C TYR A 81 2.58 1.27 0.72
N ILE A 82 2.10 0.70 -0.38
CA ILE A 82 2.82 -0.35 -1.11
C ILE A 82 3.33 0.17 -2.44
N THR A 83 4.25 -0.55 -3.05
CA THR A 83 4.69 -0.30 -4.42
C THR A 83 4.12 -1.35 -5.37
N TYR A 84 3.79 -0.95 -6.59
CA TYR A 84 3.36 -1.86 -7.66
C TYR A 84 3.67 -1.24 -9.02
N LYS A 85 4.48 -1.92 -9.84
CA LYS A 85 4.94 -1.44 -11.17
C LYS A 85 5.41 0.02 -11.13
N ASP A 86 6.37 0.29 -10.24
CA ASP A 86 7.02 1.60 -10.03
C ASP A 86 6.13 2.73 -9.48
N ASP A 87 4.86 2.47 -9.15
CA ASP A 87 3.99 3.43 -8.49
C ASP A 87 3.77 3.11 -7.00
N PHE A 88 3.56 4.15 -6.20
CA PHE A 88 3.12 4.09 -4.81
C PHE A 88 1.60 4.12 -4.70
N PHE A 89 1.10 3.29 -3.79
CA PHE A 89 -0.32 3.11 -3.52
C PHE A 89 -0.59 3.20 -2.02
N LYS A 90 -1.45 4.12 -1.60
CA LYS A 90 -1.94 4.18 -0.22
C LYS A 90 -2.93 3.05 0.03
N GLN A 91 -2.73 2.25 1.07
CA GLN A 91 -3.72 1.27 1.51
C GLN A 91 -4.84 1.99 2.26
N LEU A 92 -6.08 1.90 1.76
CA LEU A 92 -7.25 2.51 2.39
C LEU A 92 -8.02 1.52 3.26
N LEU A 93 -8.07 0.26 2.84
CA LEU A 93 -8.81 -0.81 3.51
C LEU A 93 -8.07 -2.12 3.36
N SER A 94 -8.01 -2.92 4.42
CA SER A 94 -7.56 -4.31 4.39
C SER A 94 -8.66 -5.21 4.93
N GLY A 95 -9.27 -6.01 4.05
CA GLY A 95 -10.28 -7.00 4.43
C GLY A 95 -9.92 -8.42 4.00
N THR A 96 -10.78 -9.36 4.37
CA THR A 96 -10.58 -10.81 4.17
C THR A 96 -10.69 -11.25 2.72
N ARG A 97 -11.49 -10.55 1.90
CA ARG A 97 -11.72 -10.85 0.48
C ARG A 97 -10.95 -9.92 -0.45
N ILE A 98 -10.90 -8.63 -0.14
CA ILE A 98 -10.15 -7.61 -0.90
C ILE A 98 -9.46 -6.59 0.00
N THR A 99 -8.32 -6.10 -0.50
CA THR A 99 -7.64 -4.90 -0.02
C THR A 99 -7.87 -3.77 -1.04
N VAL A 100 -8.13 -2.56 -0.55
CA VAL A 100 -8.32 -1.36 -1.38
C VAL A 100 -7.11 -0.46 -1.28
N PHE A 101 -6.66 -0.02 -2.43
CA PHE A 101 -5.54 0.88 -2.59
C PHE A 101 -5.97 2.12 -3.38
N GLN A 102 -5.28 3.24 -3.15
CA GLN A 102 -5.41 4.45 -3.94
C GLN A 102 -4.05 4.82 -4.51
N LYS A 103 -3.99 5.07 -5.82
CA LYS A 103 -2.76 5.50 -6.50
C LYS A 103 -2.37 6.89 -6.03
N VAL A 104 -1.13 7.06 -5.55
CA VAL A 104 -0.64 8.35 -5.02
C VAL A 104 0.58 8.91 -5.75
N SER A 105 1.24 8.11 -6.59
CA SER A 105 2.28 8.58 -7.52
C SER A 105 1.93 8.32 -8.97
N ASP A 106 2.69 8.94 -9.85
CA ASP A 106 2.70 8.64 -11.28
C ASP A 106 4.16 8.57 -11.74
N ALA A 107 4.66 7.35 -11.94
CA ALA A 107 5.99 7.07 -12.45
C ALA A 107 6.05 7.00 -13.97
N SER A 108 4.91 7.08 -14.68
CA SER A 108 4.87 6.92 -16.14
C SER A 108 5.77 7.96 -16.83
N GLY A 109 6.60 7.49 -17.77
CA GLY A 109 7.54 8.33 -18.50
C GLY A 109 8.77 8.75 -17.69
N LYS A 110 8.91 8.34 -16.42
CA LYS A 110 10.13 8.61 -15.63
C LYS A 110 11.22 7.60 -15.96
N VAL A 111 12.46 8.06 -16.02
CA VAL A 111 13.63 7.20 -16.24
C VAL A 111 13.89 6.35 -14.99
N ILE A 112 14.06 5.05 -15.19
CA ILE A 112 14.47 4.10 -14.16
C ILE A 112 16.00 4.03 -14.17
N TYR A 113 16.60 4.12 -12.98
CA TYR A 113 18.05 4.06 -12.79
C TYR A 113 18.45 2.82 -11.99
N ASN A 114 19.57 2.21 -12.35
CA ASN A 114 20.32 1.27 -11.51
C ASN A 114 21.67 1.92 -11.17
N GLY A 115 21.77 2.51 -9.98
CA GLY A 115 22.88 3.39 -9.63
C GLY A 115 22.88 4.65 -10.51
N SER A 116 24.00 4.92 -11.20
CA SER A 116 24.12 6.03 -12.15
C SER A 116 23.64 5.70 -13.56
N GLN A 117 23.33 4.44 -13.85
CA GLN A 117 22.97 3.99 -15.20
C GLN A 117 21.45 4.04 -15.40
N ALA A 118 21.00 4.70 -16.47
CA ALA A 118 19.61 4.59 -16.93
C ALA A 118 19.37 3.20 -17.52
N VAL A 119 18.35 2.50 -17.02
CA VAL A 119 18.02 1.11 -17.43
C VAL A 119 16.67 0.99 -18.13
N GLY A 120 15.88 2.08 -18.16
CA GLY A 120 14.62 2.10 -18.89
C GLY A 120 13.77 3.33 -18.58
N VAL A 121 12.54 3.30 -19.05
CA VAL A 121 11.50 4.28 -18.75
C VAL A 121 10.33 3.53 -18.16
N SER A 122 9.84 3.97 -17.01
CA SER A 122 8.71 3.31 -16.37
C SER A 122 7.45 3.54 -17.19
N ALA A 123 6.72 2.45 -17.44
CA ALA A 123 5.37 2.50 -17.97
C ALA A 123 4.35 2.97 -16.90
N GLY A 124 4.72 2.88 -15.62
CA GLY A 124 3.83 3.06 -14.49
C GLY A 124 2.69 2.04 -14.48
N THR A 125 1.63 2.41 -13.79
CA THR A 125 0.37 1.67 -13.74
C THR A 125 -0.74 2.37 -14.52
N ASP A 126 -1.78 1.62 -14.88
CA ASP A 126 -3.04 2.22 -15.34
C ASP A 126 -3.62 3.20 -14.31
N GLY A 127 -4.67 3.91 -14.68
CA GLY A 127 -5.40 4.83 -13.79
C GLY A 127 -4.66 6.12 -13.46
N ALA A 128 -5.44 7.12 -13.06
CA ALA A 128 -4.93 8.43 -12.64
C ALA A 128 -4.58 8.46 -11.15
N LEU A 129 -3.91 9.52 -10.72
CA LEU A 129 -3.79 9.84 -9.29
C LEU A 129 -5.18 9.85 -8.63
N ALA A 130 -5.24 9.34 -7.40
CA ALA A 130 -6.46 9.14 -6.62
C ALA A 130 -7.43 8.07 -7.13
N ASP A 131 -7.15 7.37 -8.24
CA ASP A 131 -7.93 6.20 -8.65
C ASP A 131 -7.71 5.02 -7.70
N TYR A 132 -8.76 4.20 -7.58
CA TYR A 132 -8.80 3.04 -6.72
C TYR A 132 -8.37 1.76 -7.42
N PHE A 133 -7.74 0.90 -6.65
CA PHE A 133 -7.24 -0.40 -7.07
C PHE A 133 -7.64 -1.45 -6.06
N PHE A 134 -8.02 -2.62 -6.55
CA PHE A 134 -8.30 -3.77 -5.70
C PHE A 134 -7.21 -4.82 -5.82
N ARG A 135 -6.93 -5.46 -4.69
CA ARG A 135 -6.21 -6.74 -4.63
C ARG A 135 -7.12 -7.77 -3.98
N LYS A 136 -7.46 -8.82 -4.71
CA LYS A 136 -8.17 -9.98 -4.12
C LYS A 136 -7.25 -10.71 -3.15
N SER A 137 -7.82 -11.27 -2.08
CA SER A 137 -7.11 -12.12 -1.14
C SER A 137 -6.46 -13.29 -1.87
N GLY A 138 -5.19 -13.57 -1.56
CA GLY A 138 -4.37 -14.55 -2.29
C GLY A 138 -3.86 -14.09 -3.66
N GLY A 139 -4.29 -12.93 -4.18
CA GLY A 139 -3.82 -12.36 -5.43
C GLY A 139 -2.58 -11.48 -5.24
N ALA A 140 -1.62 -11.57 -6.17
CA ALA A 140 -0.40 -10.75 -6.15
C ALA A 140 -0.57 -9.38 -6.85
N GLY A 141 -1.54 -9.24 -7.76
CA GLY A 141 -1.69 -8.05 -8.60
C GLY A 141 -2.68 -7.01 -8.07
N LEU A 142 -2.45 -5.76 -8.44
CA LEU A 142 -3.45 -4.70 -8.34
C LEU A 142 -4.26 -4.61 -9.62
N THR A 143 -5.57 -4.44 -9.49
CA THR A 143 -6.47 -4.24 -10.63
C THR A 143 -7.18 -2.90 -10.49
N TRP A 144 -7.12 -2.09 -11.54
CA TRP A 144 -7.72 -0.75 -11.58
C TRP A 144 -9.25 -0.82 -11.55
N VAL A 145 -9.86 -0.03 -10.67
CA VAL A 145 -11.30 0.20 -10.67
C VAL A 145 -11.59 1.40 -11.59
N SER A 146 -11.99 1.11 -12.82
CA SER A 146 -12.19 2.15 -13.85
C SER A 146 -13.44 2.99 -13.59
N LYS A 147 -13.30 4.31 -13.72
CA LYS A 147 -14.42 5.27 -13.68
C LYS A 147 -15.40 5.11 -14.85
N LYS A 148 -14.91 4.73 -16.03
CA LYS A 148 -15.71 4.71 -17.26
C LYS A 148 -16.79 3.64 -17.26
N ASN A 149 -16.51 2.48 -16.68
CA ASN A 149 -17.42 1.33 -16.61
C ASN A 149 -17.55 0.84 -15.16
N LEU A 150 -17.75 1.77 -14.23
CA LEU A 150 -17.66 1.50 -12.79
C LEU A 150 -18.60 0.38 -12.34
N SER A 151 -19.90 0.47 -12.67
CA SER A 151 -20.89 -0.56 -12.31
C SER A 151 -20.53 -1.94 -12.83
N GLN A 152 -20.09 -2.04 -14.09
CA GLN A 152 -19.67 -3.32 -14.67
C GLN A 152 -18.43 -3.87 -13.98
N THR A 153 -17.45 -3.01 -13.70
CA THR A 153 -16.21 -3.38 -13.01
C THR A 153 -16.52 -3.92 -11.61
N LEU A 154 -17.31 -3.18 -10.82
CA LEU A 154 -17.69 -3.58 -9.47
C LEU A 154 -18.53 -4.86 -9.47
N ALA A 155 -19.47 -5.00 -10.41
CA ALA A 155 -20.28 -6.21 -10.54
C ALA A 155 -19.44 -7.46 -10.81
N VAL A 156 -18.38 -7.35 -11.61
CA VAL A 156 -17.44 -8.46 -11.85
C VAL A 156 -16.59 -8.74 -10.61
N PHE A 157 -16.17 -7.69 -9.90
CA PHE A 157 -15.40 -7.86 -8.67
C PHE A 157 -16.18 -8.57 -7.57
N PHE A 158 -17.46 -8.23 -7.42
CA PHE A 158 -18.34 -8.70 -6.36
C PHE A 158 -19.23 -9.87 -6.81
N ALA A 159 -18.89 -10.55 -7.91
CA ALA A 159 -19.77 -11.55 -8.54
C ALA A 159 -20.17 -12.71 -7.61
N ASP A 160 -19.35 -13.03 -6.62
CA ASP A 160 -19.55 -14.03 -5.56
C ASP A 160 -20.25 -13.46 -4.31
N CYS A 161 -20.69 -12.21 -4.35
CA CYS A 161 -21.64 -11.61 -3.41
C CYS A 161 -22.84 -11.06 -4.19
N SER A 162 -23.79 -11.95 -4.52
CA SER A 162 -24.91 -11.67 -5.44
C SER A 162 -25.69 -10.41 -5.08
N THR A 163 -26.02 -10.22 -3.80
CA THR A 163 -26.74 -9.02 -3.33
C THR A 163 -26.00 -7.73 -3.67
N LEU A 164 -24.70 -7.66 -3.39
CA LEU A 164 -23.90 -6.47 -3.67
C LEU A 164 -23.66 -6.30 -5.17
N ALA A 165 -23.45 -7.39 -5.91
CA ALA A 165 -23.31 -7.36 -7.36
C ALA A 165 -24.56 -6.85 -8.06
N GLU A 166 -25.75 -7.20 -7.57
CA GLU A 166 -27.03 -6.68 -8.08
C GLU A 166 -27.22 -5.21 -7.72
N GLN A 167 -26.87 -4.81 -6.48
CA GLN A 167 -26.96 -3.43 -6.02
C GLN A 167 -26.14 -2.47 -6.91
N VAL A 168 -24.86 -2.79 -7.17
CA VAL A 168 -23.98 -1.92 -7.98
C VAL A 168 -24.34 -1.87 -9.46
N LYS A 169 -25.12 -2.84 -9.96
CA LYS A 169 -25.70 -2.83 -11.32
C LYS A 169 -26.94 -1.95 -11.40
N LYS A 170 -27.80 -2.01 -10.37
CA LYS A 170 -29.06 -1.26 -10.32
C LYS A 170 -28.82 0.23 -10.10
N ASP A 171 -27.97 0.54 -9.12
CA ASP A 171 -27.67 1.91 -8.71
C ASP A 171 -26.22 2.20 -9.09
N THR A 172 -26.00 2.92 -10.20
CA THR A 172 -24.63 3.30 -10.60
C THR A 172 -23.98 4.08 -9.46
N PRO A 173 -22.95 3.55 -8.78
CA PRO A 173 -22.41 4.19 -7.60
C PRO A 173 -21.55 5.39 -8.00
N ALA A 174 -21.40 6.36 -7.09
CA ALA A 174 -20.41 7.40 -7.27
C ALA A 174 -19.00 6.82 -7.07
N TYR A 175 -18.00 7.29 -7.82
CA TYR A 175 -16.65 6.73 -7.74
C TYR A 175 -16.06 6.80 -6.33
N GLY A 176 -16.35 7.89 -5.59
CA GLY A 176 -15.88 8.08 -4.23
C GLY A 176 -16.37 7.02 -3.23
N THR A 177 -17.45 6.28 -3.54
CA THR A 177 -18.03 5.27 -2.64
C THR A 177 -17.39 3.88 -2.79
N VAL A 178 -16.35 3.75 -3.63
CA VAL A 178 -15.68 2.47 -3.90
C VAL A 178 -15.09 1.84 -2.63
N PRO A 179 -14.41 2.58 -1.73
CA PRO A 179 -13.91 2.00 -0.48
C PRO A 179 -15.01 1.44 0.42
N GLU A 180 -16.16 2.11 0.51
CA GLU A 180 -17.30 1.68 1.32
C GLU A 180 -17.96 0.42 0.75
N LEU A 181 -18.15 0.35 -0.57
CA LEU A 181 -18.65 -0.86 -1.25
C LEU A 181 -17.70 -2.04 -1.06
N ALA A 182 -16.39 -1.79 -1.11
CA ALA A 182 -15.39 -2.80 -0.83
C ALA A 182 -15.41 -3.27 0.64
N ALA A 183 -15.71 -2.37 1.59
CA ALA A 183 -15.91 -2.74 2.98
C ALA A 183 -17.14 -3.65 3.15
N GLN A 184 -18.25 -3.35 2.47
CA GLN A 184 -19.43 -4.23 2.43
C GLN A 184 -19.12 -5.58 1.83
N TYR A 185 -18.38 -5.61 0.71
CA TYR A 185 -17.98 -6.86 0.07
C TYR A 185 -17.16 -7.76 1.00
N ASN A 186 -16.28 -7.18 1.81
CA ASN A 186 -15.50 -7.92 2.81
C ASN A 186 -16.34 -8.53 3.95
N GLN A 187 -17.61 -8.12 4.10
CA GLN A 187 -18.57 -8.71 5.04
C GLN A 187 -19.48 -9.76 4.39
N CYS A 188 -19.40 -9.96 3.07
CA CYS A 188 -20.19 -10.98 2.41
C CYS A 188 -19.77 -12.38 2.87
N PRO A 189 -20.73 -13.30 3.08
CA PRO A 189 -20.47 -14.67 3.50
C PRO A 189 -19.68 -15.47 2.46
#